data_AF-A0AAJ3DML5-F1
#
_entry.id   AF-A0AAJ3DML5-F1
#
_cell.length_a   1.000
_cell.length_b   1.000
_cell.length_c   1.000
_cell.angle_alpha   90.00
_cell.angle_beta   90.00
_cell.angle_gamma   90.00
#
_symmetry.space_group_name_H-M   'P 1'
#
loop_
_entity.id
_entity.type
_entity.pdbx_description
1 polymer ?
#
loop_
_entity_poly.entity_id
_entity_poly.type
_entity_poly.pdbx_seq_one_letter_code
_entity_poly.pdbx_strand_id
1 'polypeptide(L)'
;MKWTRRIALAGIVWCAGLLAASMVPEGLPLPTPVILASALLLALPAFVVTVFAVRRLMIRENGNGRAAGGGQAMWRLLRETMPGWLLISSWLLFAGFWLVAVLSLGGTPGVPEQRAGAYVANNHGQVTVISKAQYLTLKAQDQRSAVSVAGCFCVFAAVISTALLRREERREAARP
;
A
#
# COMPACT_ATOMS: atom_id res chain seq x y z
N MET A 1 -2.35 -21.45 12.90
CA MET A 1 -1.08 -21.69 12.14
C MET A 1 -1.22 -21.87 10.61
N LYS A 2 -1.91 -22.89 10.06
CA LYS A 2 -1.95 -23.10 8.58
C LYS A 2 -2.70 -22.00 7.82
N TRP A 3 -3.81 -21.49 8.37
CA TRP A 3 -4.64 -20.45 7.75
C TRP A 3 -3.99 -19.06 7.76
N THR A 4 -3.45 -18.63 8.90
CA THR A 4 -2.72 -17.36 9.04
C THR A 4 -1.50 -17.28 8.11
N ARG A 5 -0.77 -18.39 7.93
CA ARG A 5 0.32 -18.48 6.95
C ARG A 5 -0.18 -18.34 5.51
N ARG A 6 -1.33 -18.92 5.16
CA ARG A 6 -1.93 -18.84 3.82
C ARG A 6 -2.37 -17.41 3.46
N ILE A 7 -3.00 -16.70 4.40
CA ILE A 7 -3.42 -15.30 4.20
C ILE A 7 -2.21 -14.38 3.99
N ALA A 8 -1.18 -14.52 4.84
CA ALA A 8 0.05 -13.73 4.71
C ALA A 8 0.77 -14.00 3.38
N LEU A 9 0.90 -15.27 2.98
CA LEU A 9 1.48 -15.64 1.69
C LEU A 9 0.66 -15.11 0.52
N ALA A 10 -0.67 -15.23 0.56
CA ALA A 10 -1.55 -14.71 -0.48
C ALA A 10 -1.40 -13.19 -0.63
N GLY A 11 -1.33 -12.45 0.49
CA GLY A 11 -1.07 -11.01 0.48
C GLY A 11 0.30 -10.64 -0.11
N ILE A 12 1.36 -11.38 0.26
CA ILE A 12 2.72 -11.18 -0.29
C ILE A 12 2.76 -11.46 -1.79
N VAL A 13 2.18 -12.58 -2.22
CA VAL A 13 2.13 -12.97 -3.64
C VAL A 13 1.34 -11.95 -4.45
N TRP A 14 0.21 -11.48 -3.92
CA TRP A 14 -0.57 -10.41 -4.54
C TRP A 14 0.22 -9.10 -4.67
N CYS A 15 0.89 -8.66 -3.60
CA CYS A 15 1.73 -7.47 -3.63
C CYS A 15 2.92 -7.62 -4.59
N ALA A 16 3.57 -8.77 -4.61
CA ALA A 16 4.64 -9.06 -5.55
C ALA A 16 4.16 -9.05 -7.01
N GLY A 17 2.97 -9.61 -7.27
CA GLY A 17 2.33 -9.57 -8.59
C GLY A 17 1.99 -8.14 -9.04
N LEU A 18 1.42 -7.33 -8.15
CA LEU A 18 1.15 -5.91 -8.42
C LEU A 18 2.43 -5.11 -8.69
N LEU A 19 3.49 -5.38 -7.93
CA LEU A 19 4.79 -4.73 -8.12
C LEU A 19 5.44 -5.15 -9.44
N ALA A 20 5.39 -6.43 -9.80
CA ALA A 20 5.88 -6.90 -11.09
C ALA A 20 5.08 -6.30 -12.25
N ALA A 21 3.76 -6.21 -12.13
CA ALA A 21 2.89 -5.63 -13.15
C ALA A 21 3.13 -4.12 -13.36
N SER A 22 3.54 -3.38 -12.31
CA SER A 22 3.87 -1.95 -12.44
C SER A 22 5.16 -1.68 -13.21
N MET A 23 6.03 -2.70 -13.36
CA MET A 23 7.27 -2.63 -14.14
C MET A 23 7.05 -2.78 -15.66
N VAL A 24 5.84 -3.13 -16.11
CA VAL A 24 5.56 -3.33 -17.54
C VAL A 24 5.67 -2.00 -18.30
N PRO A 25 6.48 -1.91 -19.39
CA PRO A 25 6.74 -0.67 -20.11
C PRO A 25 5.49 0.00 -20.68
N GLU A 26 4.55 -0.79 -21.20
CA GLU A 26 3.32 -0.32 -21.85
C GLU A 26 2.21 0.10 -20.87
N GLY A 27 2.46 0.01 -19.57
CA GLY A 27 1.47 0.28 -18.53
C GLY A 27 0.72 -0.98 -18.12
N LEU A 28 -0.21 -0.84 -17.17
CA LEU A 28 -0.99 -1.97 -16.68
C LEU A 28 -2.17 -2.27 -17.62
N PRO A 29 -2.46 -3.55 -17.92
CA PRO A 29 -3.62 -3.93 -18.73
C PRO A 29 -4.97 -3.72 -18.02
N LEU A 30 -4.96 -3.19 -16.80
CA LEU A 30 -6.16 -2.96 -15.99
C LEU A 30 -6.54 -1.48 -15.97
N PRO A 31 -7.84 -1.13 -16.05
CA PRO A 31 -8.28 0.25 -15.89
C PRO A 31 -7.84 0.79 -14.52
N THR A 32 -7.25 1.98 -14.47
CA THR A 32 -6.80 2.65 -13.25
C THR A 32 -7.84 2.67 -12.12
N PRO A 33 -9.15 2.88 -12.40
CA PRO A 33 -10.19 2.82 -11.37
C PRO A 33 -10.33 1.45 -10.72
N VAL A 34 -10.08 0.36 -11.45
CA VAL A 34 -10.16 -1.01 -10.92
C VAL A 34 -8.98 -1.30 -10.00
N ILE A 35 -7.80 -0.79 -10.33
CA ILE A 35 -6.60 -0.92 -9.48
C ILE A 35 -6.77 -0.10 -8.20
N LEU A 36 -7.21 1.15 -8.32
CA LEU A 36 -7.50 2.00 -7.16
C LEU A 36 -8.65 1.45 -6.32
N ALA A 37 -9.75 1.01 -6.95
CA ALA A 37 -10.88 0.45 -6.22
C ALA A 37 -10.49 -0.85 -5.51
N SER A 38 -9.81 -1.79 -6.17
CA SER A 38 -9.37 -3.02 -5.50
C SER A 38 -8.41 -2.75 -4.34
N ALA A 39 -7.47 -1.81 -4.51
CA ALA A 39 -6.54 -1.44 -3.47
C ALA A 39 -7.18 -0.68 -2.32
N LEU A 40 -8.03 0.32 -2.60
CA LEU A 40 -8.73 1.09 -1.58
C LEU A 40 -9.76 0.20 -0.87
N LEU A 41 -10.51 -0.63 -1.58
CA LEU A 41 -11.58 -1.46 -1.01
C LEU A 41 -11.04 -2.60 -0.14
N LEU A 42 -9.84 -3.11 -0.43
CA LEU A 42 -9.16 -4.07 0.45
C LEU A 42 -8.32 -3.40 1.55
N ALA A 43 -7.62 -2.32 1.22
CA ALA A 43 -6.65 -1.74 2.13
C ALA A 43 -7.22 -0.66 3.05
N LEU A 44 -8.23 0.13 2.66
CA LEU A 44 -8.84 1.11 3.58
C LEU A 44 -9.54 0.43 4.76
N PRO A 45 -10.41 -0.57 4.59
CA PRO A 45 -11.07 -1.19 5.73
C PRO A 45 -10.06 -1.84 6.66
N ALA A 46 -9.06 -2.54 6.11
CA ALA A 46 -7.98 -3.13 6.89
C ALA A 46 -7.13 -2.06 7.60
N PHE A 47 -6.83 -0.93 6.95
CA PHE A 47 -6.11 0.20 7.52
C PHE A 47 -6.90 0.88 8.64
N VAL A 48 -8.19 1.15 8.43
CA VAL A 48 -9.08 1.76 9.42
C VAL A 48 -9.24 0.85 10.63
N VAL A 49 -9.54 -0.44 10.43
CA VAL A 49 -9.62 -1.44 11.51
C VAL A 49 -8.29 -1.55 12.24
N THR A 50 -7.16 -1.51 11.51
CA THR A 50 -5.82 -1.54 12.08
C THR A 50 -5.52 -0.33 12.95
N VAL A 51 -5.76 0.89 12.44
CA VAL A 51 -5.58 2.13 13.21
C VAL A 51 -6.45 2.11 14.45
N PHE A 52 -7.70 1.64 14.32
CA PHE A 52 -8.63 1.53 15.44
C PHE A 52 -8.16 0.50 16.48
N ALA A 53 -7.74 -0.69 16.04
CA ALA A 53 -7.23 -1.76 16.90
C ALA A 53 -5.96 -1.33 17.64
N VAL A 54 -5.02 -0.69 16.94
CA VAL A 54 -3.77 -0.16 17.51
C VAL A 54 -4.08 0.93 18.52
N ARG A 55 -4.97 1.88 18.18
CA ARG A 55 -5.40 2.93 19.10
C ARG A 55 -6.06 2.35 20.35
N ARG A 56 -6.93 1.35 20.19
CA ARG A 56 -7.61 0.67 21.30
C ARG A 56 -6.62 -0.08 22.19
N LEU A 57 -5.62 -0.73 21.60
CA LEU A 57 -4.54 -1.40 22.33
C LEU A 57 -3.68 -0.40 23.11
N MET A 58 -3.32 0.74 22.51
CA MET A 58 -2.56 1.79 23.21
C MET A 58 -3.34 2.37 24.38
N ILE A 59 -4.64 2.64 24.21
CA ILE A 59 -5.51 3.11 25.29
C ILE A 59 -5.54 2.10 26.45
N ARG A 60 -5.63 0.80 26.12
CA ARG A 60 -5.72 -0.28 27.10
C ARG A 60 -4.41 -0.55 27.84
N GLU A 61 -3.26 -0.47 27.16
CA GLU A 61 -1.94 -0.72 27.76
C GLU A 61 -1.44 0.44 28.59
N ASN A 62 -1.77 1.69 28.24
CA ASN A 62 -1.23 2.85 28.95
C ASN A 62 -2.09 3.37 30.09
N GLY A 63 -3.36 2.97 30.21
CA GLY A 63 -4.25 3.27 31.35
C GLY A 63 -4.47 4.77 31.69
N ASN A 64 -3.75 5.71 31.06
CA ASN A 64 -3.51 7.05 31.60
C ASN A 64 -3.43 8.13 30.51
N GLY A 65 -4.12 7.97 29.38
CA GLY A 65 -4.32 9.03 28.36
C GLY A 65 -3.09 9.50 27.58
N ARG A 66 -1.87 9.08 27.95
CA ARG A 66 -0.66 9.35 27.17
C ARG A 66 -0.54 8.30 26.07
N ALA A 67 -0.85 8.70 24.84
CA ALA A 67 -0.53 7.93 23.65
C ALA A 67 1.00 7.77 23.55
N ALA A 68 1.55 6.67 24.09
CA ALA A 68 2.93 6.31 23.84
C ALA A 68 3.10 6.15 22.32
N GLY A 69 4.14 6.78 21.77
CA GLY A 69 4.28 7.08 20.35
C GLY A 69 3.83 5.94 19.43
N GLY A 70 2.90 6.25 18.54
CA GLY A 70 2.22 5.34 17.61
C GLY A 70 3.15 4.28 17.01
N GLY A 71 4.33 4.72 16.58
CA GLY A 71 5.35 3.88 15.94
C GLY A 71 6.02 2.87 16.84
N GLN A 72 6.29 3.17 18.12
CA GLN A 72 7.00 2.25 19.02
C GLN A 72 6.14 1.03 19.39
N ALA A 73 4.86 1.24 19.72
CA ALA A 73 3.97 0.13 20.04
C ALA A 73 3.63 -0.70 18.79
N MET A 74 3.52 -0.07 17.62
CA MET A 74 3.38 -0.78 16.34
C MET A 74 4.62 -1.64 16.06
N TRP A 75 5.81 -1.07 16.22
CA TRP A 75 7.06 -1.79 16.00
C TRP A 75 7.21 -2.98 16.97
N ARG A 76 6.85 -2.79 18.24
CA ARG A 76 6.83 -3.86 19.23
C ARG A 76 5.87 -4.99 18.82
N LEU A 77 4.64 -4.66 18.45
CA LEU A 77 3.66 -5.62 17.95
C LEU A 77 4.22 -6.46 16.80
N LEU A 78 4.83 -5.79 15.81
CA LEU A 78 5.40 -6.46 14.65
C LEU A 78 6.57 -7.37 15.02
N ARG A 79 7.54 -6.86 15.79
CA ARG A 79 8.71 -7.62 16.20
C ARG A 79 8.34 -8.85 17.03
N GLU A 80 7.36 -8.74 17.92
CA GLU A 80 6.99 -9.84 18.81
C GLU A 80 6.17 -10.92 18.11
N THR A 81 5.35 -10.57 17.11
CA THR A 81 4.39 -11.50 16.48
C THR A 81 4.85 -12.07 15.14
N MET A 82 5.70 -11.33 14.42
CA MET A 82 6.17 -11.70 13.08
C MET A 82 7.58 -12.33 13.11
N PRO A 83 7.85 -13.32 12.26
CA PRO A 83 9.19 -13.83 12.04
C PRO A 83 9.98 -12.82 11.18
N GLY A 84 11.29 -12.70 11.42
CA GLY A 84 12.13 -11.69 10.78
C GLY A 84 12.07 -11.69 9.25
N TRP A 85 11.99 -12.86 8.61
CA TRP A 85 11.92 -12.96 7.14
C TRP A 85 10.65 -12.32 6.55
N LEU A 86 9.49 -12.39 7.26
CA LEU A 86 8.26 -11.73 6.81
C LEU A 86 8.42 -10.21 6.91
N LEU A 87 8.99 -9.71 8.00
CA LEU A 87 9.26 -8.28 8.16
C LEU A 87 10.20 -7.76 7.07
N ILE A 88 11.27 -8.49 6.77
CA ILE A 88 12.22 -8.14 5.71
C ILE A 88 11.51 -8.13 4.34
N SER A 89 10.76 -9.19 4.01
CA SER A 89 10.06 -9.30 2.73
C SER A 89 9.03 -8.17 2.54
N SER A 90 8.30 -7.84 3.61
CA SER A 90 7.33 -6.75 3.59
C SER A 90 7.98 -5.38 3.45
N TRP A 91 9.15 -5.16 4.07
CA TRP A 91 9.92 -3.95 3.83
C TRP A 91 10.36 -3.93 2.36
N LEU A 92 10.98 -4.97 1.83
CA LEU A 92 11.41 -4.99 0.42
C LEU A 92 10.27 -4.66 -0.55
N LEU A 93 9.05 -5.20 -0.32
CA LEU A 93 7.87 -4.85 -1.10
C LEU A 93 7.46 -3.37 -0.94
N PHE A 94 7.41 -2.87 0.29
CA PHE A 94 7.07 -1.47 0.56
C PHE A 94 8.09 -0.51 -0.08
N ALA A 95 9.39 -0.79 0.05
CA ALA A 95 10.47 -0.04 -0.59
C ALA A 95 10.37 -0.10 -2.13
N GLY A 96 10.03 -1.27 -2.68
CA GLY A 96 9.79 -1.46 -4.10
C GLY A 96 8.66 -0.55 -4.60
N PHE A 97 7.49 -0.57 -3.95
CA PHE A 97 6.41 0.33 -4.31
C PHE A 97 6.81 1.80 -4.16
N TRP A 98 7.48 2.17 -3.06
CA TRP A 98 7.97 3.54 -2.88
C TRP A 98 8.89 4.00 -4.02
N LEU A 99 9.79 3.13 -4.47
CA LEU A 99 10.65 3.40 -5.62
C LEU A 99 9.82 3.63 -6.90
N VAL A 100 8.75 2.85 -7.11
CA VAL A 100 7.81 3.09 -8.22
C VAL A 100 7.16 4.46 -8.12
N ALA A 101 6.71 4.90 -6.95
CA ALA A 101 6.16 6.25 -6.77
C ALA A 101 7.20 7.32 -7.13
N VAL A 102 8.43 7.22 -6.61
CA VAL A 102 9.48 8.22 -6.87
C VAL A 102 9.80 8.29 -8.36
N LEU A 103 9.94 7.15 -9.03
CA LEU A 103 10.22 7.10 -10.48
C LEU A 103 9.04 7.56 -11.33
N SER A 104 7.81 7.43 -10.84
CA SER A 104 6.60 7.83 -11.58
C SER A 104 6.24 9.30 -11.39
N LEU A 105 6.58 9.88 -10.23
CA LEU A 105 6.33 11.29 -9.90
C LEU A 105 7.48 12.22 -10.32
N GLY A 106 8.68 11.66 -10.54
CA GLY A 106 9.85 12.41 -10.99
C GLY A 106 9.62 13.03 -12.37
N GLY A 107 9.53 14.36 -12.42
CA GLY A 107 9.54 15.12 -13.68
C GLY A 107 8.22 15.16 -14.45
N THR A 108 7.07 14.88 -13.81
CA THR A 108 5.76 14.99 -14.49
C THR A 108 5.40 16.47 -14.72
N PRO A 109 5.19 16.91 -15.98
CA PRO A 109 4.81 18.28 -16.32
C PRO A 109 3.36 18.63 -15.95
N GLY A 110 2.57 17.68 -15.41
CA GLY A 110 1.18 17.85 -15.02
C GLY A 110 0.36 16.58 -15.20
N VAL A 111 -0.93 16.64 -14.86
CA VAL A 111 -1.90 15.55 -15.05
C VAL A 111 -2.27 15.45 -16.54
N PRO A 112 -2.14 14.28 -17.19
CA PRO A 112 -2.50 14.13 -18.60
C PRO A 112 -4.01 14.13 -18.78
N GLU A 113 -4.51 15.02 -19.65
CA GLU A 113 -5.94 15.16 -19.97
C GLU A 113 -6.12 15.20 -21.50
N GLN A 114 -7.33 14.89 -21.96
CA GLN A 114 -7.74 15.12 -23.35
C GLN A 114 -8.81 16.20 -23.36
N ARG A 115 -8.53 17.33 -24.03
CA ARG A 115 -9.44 18.49 -24.08
C ARG A 115 -9.64 18.93 -25.52
N ALA A 116 -10.90 19.04 -25.95
CA ALA A 116 -11.29 19.52 -27.27
C ALA A 116 -10.53 18.84 -28.44
N GLY A 117 -10.28 17.53 -28.34
CA GLY A 117 -9.55 16.76 -29.35
C GLY A 117 -8.01 16.83 -29.28
N ALA A 118 -7.46 17.71 -28.45
CA ALA A 118 -6.02 17.79 -28.18
C ALA A 118 -5.61 17.01 -26.93
N TYR A 119 -4.37 16.54 -26.91
CA TYR A 119 -3.75 15.98 -25.71
C TYR A 119 -3.04 17.10 -24.96
N VAL A 120 -3.28 17.18 -23.65
CA VAL A 120 -2.72 18.25 -22.82
C VAL A 120 -2.18 17.70 -21.50
N ALA A 121 -1.21 18.39 -20.91
CA ALA A 121 -0.81 18.22 -19.52
C ALA A 121 -1.31 19.44 -18.72
N ASN A 122 -2.02 19.20 -17.62
CA ASN A 122 -2.54 20.23 -16.73
C ASN A 122 -1.74 20.26 -15.41
N ASN A 123 -1.02 21.34 -15.18
CA ASN A 123 -0.30 21.58 -13.93
C ASN A 123 -0.95 22.74 -13.17
N HIS A 124 -1.79 22.42 -12.18
CA HIS A 124 -2.47 23.42 -11.36
C HIS A 124 -3.18 24.53 -12.17
N GLY A 125 -3.81 24.17 -13.28
CA GLY A 125 -4.52 25.10 -14.17
C GLY A 125 -3.68 25.61 -15.35
N GLN A 126 -2.36 25.40 -15.34
CA GLN A 126 -1.52 25.65 -16.51
C GLN A 126 -1.63 24.47 -17.47
N VAL A 127 -2.21 24.73 -18.65
CA VAL A 127 -2.45 23.72 -19.67
C VAL A 127 -1.37 23.82 -20.76
N THR A 128 -0.61 22.74 -20.94
CA THR A 128 0.39 22.63 -22.00
C THR A 128 -0.06 21.57 -23.01
N VAL A 129 -0.08 21.92 -24.30
CA VAL A 129 -0.38 20.95 -25.36
C VAL A 129 0.80 20.00 -25.50
N ILE A 130 0.51 18.70 -25.54
CA ILE A 130 1.51 17.65 -25.64
C ILE A 130 1.19 16.73 -26.82
N SER A 131 2.20 15.99 -27.28
CA SER A 131 1.99 14.95 -28.29
C SER A 131 1.23 13.75 -27.71
N LYS A 132 0.61 12.95 -28.60
CA LYS A 132 -0.02 11.68 -28.22
C LYS A 132 0.96 10.72 -27.53
N ALA A 133 2.21 10.67 -27.99
CA ALA A 133 3.24 9.80 -27.40
C ALA A 133 3.57 10.22 -25.96
N GLN A 134 3.71 11.53 -25.72
CA GLN A 134 3.89 12.08 -24.37
C GLN A 134 2.67 11.81 -23.49
N TYR A 135 1.46 11.97 -24.02
CA TYR A 135 0.23 11.66 -23.30
C TYR A 135 0.16 10.21 -22.82
N LEU A 136 0.47 9.24 -23.70
CA LEU A 136 0.46 7.82 -23.32
C LEU A 136 1.52 7.51 -22.27
N THR A 137 2.71 8.13 -22.38
CA THR A 137 3.78 8.00 -21.38
C THR A 137 3.35 8.53 -20.02
N LEU A 138 2.78 9.74 -19.98
CA LEU A 138 2.29 10.35 -18.74
C LEU A 138 1.13 9.57 -18.13
N LYS A 139 0.24 9.03 -18.95
CA LYS A 139 -0.86 8.17 -18.50
C LYS A 139 -0.33 6.88 -17.86
N ALA A 140 0.70 6.26 -18.44
CA ALA A 140 1.34 5.09 -17.87
C ALA A 140 2.05 5.41 -16.54
N GLN A 141 2.72 6.57 -16.44
CA GLN A 141 3.31 7.04 -15.19
C GLN A 141 2.26 7.28 -14.11
N ASP A 142 1.14 7.92 -14.45
CA ASP A 142 0.04 8.16 -13.51
C ASP A 142 -0.57 6.84 -13.00
N GLN A 143 -0.72 5.85 -13.88
CA GLN A 143 -1.13 4.50 -13.47
C GLN A 143 -0.15 3.86 -12.49
N ARG A 144 1.17 3.93 -12.77
CA ARG A 144 2.21 3.39 -11.89
C ARG A 144 2.24 4.08 -10.53
N SER A 145 2.01 5.39 -10.49
CA SER A 145 1.93 6.14 -9.23
C SER A 145 0.75 5.66 -8.38
N ALA A 146 -0.42 5.45 -9.00
CA ALA A 146 -1.60 4.91 -8.33
C ALA A 146 -1.35 3.49 -7.78
N VAL A 147 -0.69 2.63 -8.57
CA VAL A 147 -0.34 1.26 -8.16
C VAL A 147 0.66 1.26 -7.01
N SER A 148 1.62 2.18 -7.01
CA SER A 148 2.56 2.35 -5.91
C SER A 148 1.82 2.62 -4.60
N VAL A 149 0.95 3.64 -4.59
CA VAL A 149 0.18 4.02 -3.39
C VAL A 149 -0.67 2.85 -2.91
N ALA A 150 -1.41 2.23 -3.83
CA ALA A 150 -2.20 1.03 -3.61
C ALA A 150 -1.38 -0.12 -2.98
N GLY A 151 -0.21 -0.41 -3.55
CA GLY A 151 0.69 -1.46 -3.12
C GLY A 151 1.23 -1.23 -1.71
N CYS A 152 1.65 -0.01 -1.39
CA CYS A 152 2.08 0.37 -0.04
C CYS A 152 1.00 0.08 1.01
N PHE A 153 -0.25 0.47 0.74
CA PHE A 153 -1.37 0.19 1.63
C PHE A 153 -1.67 -1.30 1.75
N CYS A 154 -1.60 -2.06 0.65
CA CYS A 154 -1.80 -3.51 0.67
C CYS A 154 -0.74 -4.22 1.52
N VAL A 155 0.54 -3.87 1.36
CA VAL A 155 1.64 -4.43 2.15
C VAL A 155 1.42 -4.12 3.63
N PHE A 156 1.10 -2.87 3.96
CA PHE A 156 0.84 -2.47 5.35
C PHE A 156 -0.34 -3.25 5.95
N ALA A 157 -1.48 -3.30 5.26
CA ALA A 157 -2.68 -4.02 5.70
C ALA A 157 -2.39 -5.52 5.94
N ALA A 158 -1.68 -6.18 5.03
CA ALA A 158 -1.34 -7.59 5.14
C ALA A 158 -0.44 -7.87 6.36
N VAL A 159 0.59 -7.04 6.57
CA VAL A 159 1.53 -7.19 7.69
C VAL A 159 0.83 -7.01 9.03
N ILE A 160 0.09 -5.91 9.20
CA ILE A 160 -0.54 -5.62 10.49
C ILE A 160 -1.66 -6.62 10.80
N SER A 161 -2.50 -6.96 9.82
CA SER A 161 -3.57 -7.96 10.02
C SER A 161 -2.99 -9.30 10.45
N THR A 162 -1.90 -9.74 9.83
CA THR A 162 -1.23 -10.98 10.21
C THR A 162 -0.64 -10.89 11.63
N ALA A 163 -0.06 -9.75 12.00
CA ALA A 163 0.48 -9.52 13.34
C ALA A 163 -0.60 -9.58 14.42
N LEU A 164 -1.75 -8.95 14.17
CA LEU A 164 -2.90 -8.97 15.07
C LEU A 164 -3.47 -10.38 15.25
N LEU A 165 -3.71 -11.10 14.16
CA LEU A 165 -4.20 -12.48 14.21
C LEU A 165 -3.27 -13.40 15.01
N ARG A 166 -1.96 -13.28 14.80
CA ARG A 166 -0.96 -14.06 15.57
C ARG A 166 -0.93 -13.69 17.04
N ARG A 167 -1.17 -12.42 17.38
CA ARG A 167 -1.25 -11.97 18.78
C ARG A 167 -2.47 -12.58 19.47
N GLU A 168 -3.61 -12.63 18.79
CA GLU A 168 -4.84 -13.26 19.29
C GLU A 168 -4.64 -14.77 19.48
N GLU A 169 -4.11 -15.49 18.48
CA GLU A 169 -3.79 -16.92 18.58
C GLU A 169 -2.91 -17.23 19.81
N ARG A 170 -1.87 -16.41 20.07
CA ARG A 170 -1.00 -16.58 21.25
C ARG A 170 -1.71 -16.31 22.57
N ARG A 171 -2.63 -15.34 22.61
CA ARG A 171 -3.41 -15.03 23.83
C ARG A 171 -4.40 -16.14 24.15
N GLU A 172 -5.04 -16.72 23.14
CA GLU A 172 -5.94 -17.85 23.31
C GLU A 172 -5.19 -19.09 23.80
N ALA A 173 -4.02 -19.39 23.23
CA ALA A 173 -3.18 -20.51 23.67
C ALA A 173 -2.61 -20.35 25.09
N ALA A 174 -2.54 -19.12 25.61
CA ALA A 174 -2.07 -18.81 26.96
C ALA A 174 -3.19 -18.71 28.01
N ARG A 175 -4.46 -18.87 27.61
CA ARG A 175 -5.57 -18.96 28.56
C ARG A 175 -5.60 -20.38 29.15
N PRO A 176 -5.62 -20.52 30.48
CA PRO A 176 -5.64 -21.82 31.16
C PRO A 176 -6.97 -22.56 30.91
#